data_AF-S2YEI0-F1
#
_entry.id   AF-S2YEI0-F1
#
_cell.length_a   1.000
_cell.length_b   1.000
_cell.length_c   1.000
_cell.angle_alpha   90.00
_cell.angle_beta   90.00
_cell.angle_gamma   90.00
#
_symmetry.space_group_name_H-M   'P 1'
#
loop_
_entity.id
_entity.type
_entity.pdbx_description
1 polymer ?
#
loop_
_entity_poly.entity_id
_entity_poly.type
_entity_poly.pdbx_seq_one_letter_code
_entity_poly.pdbx_strand_id
1 'polypeptide(L)' 'MGKSISNKDQQVTYLKERLHIFLEVLDSIEPETTELEDIDRLIAMMDDLEEKMEQFKNRPE' A
#
# COMPACT_ATOMS: atom_id res chain seq x y z
N MET A 1 -15.25 -7.11 -13.81
CA MET A 1 -14.81 -5.75 -14.20
C MET A 1 -14.91 -4.86 -12.98
N GLY A 2 -13.82 -4.72 -12.21
CA GLY A 2 -13.81 -3.90 -10.99
C GLY A 2 -13.94 -2.42 -11.36
N LYS A 3 -14.82 -1.69 -10.67
CA LYS A 3 -15.05 -0.26 -10.92
C LYS A 3 -13.71 0.48 -10.79
N SER A 4 -13.30 1.13 -11.86
CA SER A 4 -12.09 1.96 -11.86
C SER A 4 -12.27 3.15 -10.92
N ILE A 5 -11.34 3.34 -9.99
CA ILE A 5 -11.27 4.57 -9.17
C ILE A 5 -10.68 5.69 -10.03
N SER A 6 -11.53 6.56 -10.59
CA SER A 6 -11.12 7.73 -11.37
C SER A 6 -11.13 9.03 -10.55
N ASN A 7 -11.93 9.10 -9.49
CA ASN A 7 -12.02 10.27 -8.63
C ASN A 7 -10.78 10.37 -7.71
N LYS A 8 -10.12 11.54 -7.69
CA LYS A 8 -8.92 11.80 -6.89
C LYS A 8 -9.11 11.63 -5.38
N ASP A 9 -10.26 12.06 -4.82
CA ASP A 9 -10.52 11.88 -3.39
C ASP A 9 -10.64 10.39 -3.03
N GLN A 10 -11.26 9.59 -3.89
CA GLN A 10 -11.32 8.14 -3.73
C GLN A 10 -9.95 7.48 -3.88
N GLN A 11 -9.12 7.96 -4.81
CA GLN A 11 -7.73 7.50 -4.96
C GLN A 11 -6.89 7.78 -3.72
N VAL A 12 -6.99 9.01 -3.17
CA VAL A 12 -6.27 9.38 -1.94
C VAL A 12 -6.77 8.58 -0.74
N THR A 13 -8.09 8.36 -0.64
CA THR A 13 -8.68 7.53 0.41
C THR A 13 -8.15 6.10 0.35
N TYR A 14 -8.13 5.50 -0.85
CA TYR A 14 -7.57 4.18 -1.07
C TYR A 14 -6.10 4.07 -0.64
N LEU A 15 -5.25 5.04 -1.01
CA LEU A 15 -3.83 5.03 -0.61
C LEU A 15 -3.67 5.13 0.90
N LYS A 16 -4.49 5.95 1.58
CA LYS A 16 -4.49 6.06 3.04
C LYS A 16 -4.89 4.75 3.72
N GLU A 17 -5.93 4.08 3.23
CA GLU A 17 -6.37 2.77 3.74
C GLU A 17 -5.26 1.72 3.58
N ARG A 18 -4.59 1.68 2.42
CA ARG A 18 -3.48 0.76 2.17
C ARG A 18 -2.27 1.04 3.07
N LEU A 19 -1.92 2.31 3.26
CA LEU A 19 -0.85 2.69 4.19
C LEU A 19 -1.20 2.32 5.63
N HIS A 20 -2.46 2.46 6.03
CA HIS A 20 -2.89 2.06 7.37
C HIS A 20 -2.70 0.55 7.61
N ILE A 21 -3.09 -0.29 6.64
CA ILE A 21 -2.87 -1.73 6.69
C ILE A 21 -1.37 -2.05 6.78
N PHE A 22 -0.52 -1.35 6.01
CA PHE A 22 0.93 -1.51 6.11
C PHE A 22 1.44 -1.22 7.52
N LEU A 23 0.98 -0.13 8.16
CA LEU A 23 1.36 0.21 9.53
C LEU A 23 0.89 -0.84 10.53
N GLU A 24 -0.32 -1.37 10.40
CA GLU A 24 -0.81 -2.45 11.27
C GLU A 24 0.05 -3.72 11.15
N VAL A 25 0.47 -4.07 9.93
CA VAL A 25 1.38 -5.20 9.71
C VAL A 25 2.75 -4.91 10.32
N LEU A 26 3.30 -3.72 10.10
CA LEU A 26 4.58 -3.31 10.69
C LEU A 26 4.55 -3.34 12.22
N ASP A 27 3.49 -2.83 12.84
CA ASP A 27 3.32 -2.82 14.30
C ASP A 27 3.13 -4.23 14.88
N SER A 28 2.65 -5.19 14.07
CA SER A 28 2.47 -6.58 14.49
C SER A 28 3.75 -7.42 14.50
N ILE A 29 4.84 -6.88 13.96
CA ILE A 29 6.11 -7.59 13.80
C ILE A 29 6.97 -7.43 15.06
N GLU A 30 7.38 -8.57 15.63
CA GLU A 30 8.27 -8.63 16.80
C GLU A 30 9.74 -8.66 16.34
N PRO A 31 10.56 -7.64 16.64
CA PRO A 31 11.93 -7.53 16.12
C PRO A 31 12.84 -8.72 16.44
N GLU A 32 12.60 -9.37 17.58
CA GLU A 32 13.41 -10.51 18.04
C GLU A 32 13.13 -11.80 17.26
N THR A 33 11.96 -11.90 16.60
CA THR A 33 11.54 -13.10 15.85
C THR A 33 11.27 -12.82 14.38
N THR A 34 11.53 -11.60 13.91
CA THR A 34 11.34 -11.20 12.51
C THR A 34 12.35 -11.91 11.62
N GLU A 35 11.89 -12.52 10.54
CA GLU A 35 12.75 -13.17 9.54
C GLU A 35 12.91 -12.30 8.29
N LEU A 36 13.83 -12.69 7.39
CA LEU A 36 14.07 -11.93 6.15
C LEU A 36 12.82 -11.91 5.26
N GLU A 37 12.07 -13.01 5.27
CA GLU A 37 10.82 -13.17 4.52
C GLU A 37 9.74 -12.17 4.97
N ASP A 38 9.71 -11.80 6.26
CA ASP A 38 8.80 -10.78 6.78
C ASP A 38 9.18 -9.39 6.27
N ILE A 39 10.48 -9.10 6.21
CA ILE A 39 11.01 -7.85 5.66
C ILE A 39 10.72 -7.77 4.16
N ASP A 40 10.93 -8.86 3.41
CA ASP A 40 10.62 -8.93 1.99
C ASP A 40 9.12 -8.68 1.73
N ARG A 41 8.24 -9.19 2.62
CA ARG A 41 6.80 -8.92 2.55
C ARG A 41 6.48 -7.44 2.80
N LEU A 42 7.13 -6.80 3.77
CA LEU A 42 6.94 -5.37 4.04
C LEU A 42 7.39 -4.52 2.84
N ILE A 43 8.52 -4.87 2.22
CA ILE A 43 9.03 -4.20 1.02
C ILE A 43 8.03 -4.35 -0.13
N ALA A 44 7.55 -5.57 -0.39
CA ALA A 44 6.55 -5.80 -1.44
C ALA A 44 5.26 -4.99 -1.22
N MET A 45 4.82 -4.84 0.02
CA MET A 45 3.64 -4.01 0.34
C MET A 45 3.88 -2.52 0.05
N MET A 46 5.10 -2.01 0.28
CA MET A 46 5.48 -0.65 -0.08
C MET A 46 5.58 -0.47 -1.60
N ASP A 47 6.19 -1.40 -2.30
CA ASP A 47 6.32 -1.36 -3.76
C ASP A 47 4.93 -1.35 -4.44
N ASP A 48 4.01 -2.18 -3.96
CA ASP A 48 2.61 -2.19 -4.41
C ASP A 48 1.92 -0.83 -4.18
N LEU A 49 2.19 -0.19 -3.04
CA LEU A 49 1.63 1.11 -2.70
C LEU A 49 2.19 2.20 -3.63
N GLU A 50 3.48 2.16 -3.91
CA GLU A 50 4.15 3.08 -4.84
C GLU A 50 3.61 2.91 -6.26
N GLU A 51 3.47 1.67 -6.74
CA GLU A 51 2.91 1.39 -8.06
C GLU A 51 1.48 1.96 -8.18
N LYS A 52 0.66 1.80 -7.13
CA LYS A 52 -0.71 2.37 -7.11
C LYS A 52 -0.70 3.89 -7.10
N MET A 53 0.22 4.51 -6.36
CA MET A 53 0.38 5.96 -6.34
C MET A 53 0.76 6.48 -7.74
N GLU A 54 1.72 5.85 -8.41
CA GLU A 54 2.13 6.24 -9.76
C GLU A 54 1.02 6.01 -10.80
N GLN A 55 0.26 4.93 -10.68
CA GLN A 55 -0.93 4.70 -11.51
C GLN A 55 -1.98 5.81 -11.34
N PHE A 56 -2.19 6.31 -10.11
CA PHE A 56 -3.15 7.39 -9.86
C PHE A 56 -2.62 8.75 -10.32
N LYS A 57 -1.33 9.05 -10.14
CA LYS A 57 -0.71 10.29 -10.65
C LYS A 57 -0.82 10.42 -12.18
N ASN A 58 -0.65 9.30 -12.89
CA ASN A 58 -0.69 9.28 -14.35
C ASN A 58 -2.10 9.11 -14.94
N ARG A 59 -3.14 9.08 -14.09
CA ARG A 59 -4.54 8.96 -14.54
C ARG A 59 -5.15 10.35 -14.71
N PRO A 60 -5.54 10.77 -15.93
CA PRO A 60 -6.32 12.00 -16.11
C PRO A 60 -7.67 11.87 -15.39
N GLU A 61 -8.18 12.99 -14.86
CA GLU A 61 -9.47 13.09 -14.16
C GLU A 61 -10.66 12.58 -14.99
#